data_AF-A0A6I2ZU51-F1
#
_entry.id   AF-A0A6I2ZU51-F1
#
_cell.length_a   1.000
_cell.length_b   1.000
_cell.length_c   1.000
_cell.angle_alpha   90.00
_cell.angle_beta   90.00
_cell.angle_gamma   90.00
#
_symmetry.space_group_name_H-M   'P 1'
#
loop_
_entity.id
_entity.type
_entity.pdbx_description
1 polymer ?
#
loop_
_entity_poly.entity_id
_entity_poly.type
_entity_poly.pdbx_seq_one_letter_code
_entity_poly.pdbx_strand_id
1 'polypeptide(L)'
;MLQLLQQCQQVQHHRPSTSTQLRFLTRSTDLVRHRSTTTMTRRTKSLLFAGSLFLFGSCASDSHDSMTHDHSAMPVDAASVMGKPDQPVTGPQGRVGQFVVECPFSHALPDDPIVYPGDAGASHLHVFFGNVTSNADANLESLLGQGTTCEQQQDTASYWAPALLDNGQLITPVKSVAYYRAGVGVDPTTVVAFPPGLMMIAG
;
A
#
# COMPACT_ATOMS: atom_id res chain seq x y z
N MET A 1 8.81 -9.21 15.89
CA MET A 1 8.91 -7.98 16.71
C MET A 1 9.05 -6.84 15.71
N LEU A 2 7.93 -6.44 15.10
CA LEU A 2 7.00 -5.40 15.54
C LEU A 2 7.59 -4.00 15.33
N GLN A 3 7.01 -3.35 14.32
CA GLN A 3 6.94 -1.92 14.00
C GLN A 3 8.18 -1.16 13.47
N LEU A 4 8.17 -0.47 12.32
CA LEU A 4 7.31 0.60 11.74
C LEU A 4 7.85 2.00 12.04
N LEU A 5 8.15 2.75 10.97
CA LEU A 5 8.27 4.21 10.93
C LEU A 5 7.76 4.56 9.52
N GLN A 6 6.53 5.04 9.35
CA GLN A 6 6.10 6.38 9.77
C GLN A 6 4.63 6.41 10.20
N GLN A 7 4.42 6.83 11.46
CA GLN A 7 3.30 7.64 11.97
C GLN A 7 1.94 7.55 11.26
N CYS A 8 1.06 6.68 11.75
CA CYS A 8 -0.31 7.07 12.04
C CYS A 8 -0.77 6.42 13.36
N GLN A 9 -0.71 7.20 14.44
CA GLN A 9 -1.31 6.84 15.72
C GLN A 9 -2.84 6.69 15.55
N GLN A 10 -3.37 5.50 15.84
CA GLN A 10 -4.64 5.37 16.56
C GLN A 10 -4.48 4.33 17.66
N VAL A 11 -4.32 4.83 18.88
CA VAL A 11 -4.60 4.11 20.12
C VAL A 11 -6.12 3.95 20.18
N GLN A 12 -6.64 2.75 20.46
CA GLN A 12 -7.57 2.45 21.57
C GLN A 12 -8.07 0.97 21.56
N HIS A 13 -7.72 0.29 22.66
CA HIS A 13 -8.46 -0.74 23.43
C HIS A 13 -8.59 -2.20 22.95
N HIS A 14 -7.86 -3.06 23.65
CA HIS A 14 -8.05 -4.50 23.78
C HIS A 14 -9.31 -4.87 24.59
N ARG A 15 -10.10 -5.83 24.06
CA ARG A 15 -10.70 -6.92 24.86
C ARG A 15 -10.63 -8.24 24.07
N PRO A 16 -10.39 -9.38 24.74
CA PRO A 16 -10.18 -10.66 24.08
C PRO A 16 -11.50 -11.41 23.86
N SER A 17 -11.64 -12.10 22.74
CA SER A 17 -12.63 -13.18 22.60
C SER A 17 -12.02 -14.39 21.91
N THR A 18 -12.26 -15.51 22.58
CA THR A 18 -11.80 -16.88 22.41
C THR A 18 -11.96 -17.51 21.03
N SER A 19 -10.95 -18.31 20.71
CA SER A 19 -10.87 -19.38 19.71
C SER A 19 -12.13 -20.27 19.62
N THR A 20 -12.54 -20.62 18.40
CA THR A 20 -13.28 -21.85 18.12
C THR A 20 -12.83 -22.41 16.77
N GLN A 21 -12.19 -23.58 16.81
CA GLN A 21 -11.99 -24.46 15.66
C GLN A 21 -13.34 -25.06 15.25
N LEU A 22 -13.58 -25.22 13.94
CA LEU A 22 -14.34 -26.38 13.48
C LEU A 22 -13.91 -26.85 12.09
N ARG A 23 -14.06 -28.17 11.92
CA ARG A 23 -13.35 -29.07 11.03
C ARG A 23 -13.85 -29.10 9.59
N PHE A 24 -12.92 -29.52 8.73
CA PHE A 24 -13.11 -30.20 7.45
C PHE A 24 -14.38 -31.06 7.35
N LEU A 25 -15.14 -30.85 6.27
CA LEU A 25 -15.86 -31.92 5.58
C LEU A 25 -15.71 -31.74 4.07
N THR A 26 -14.93 -32.64 3.49
CA THR A 26 -14.89 -32.94 2.06
C THR A 26 -16.22 -33.52 1.61
N ARG A 27 -16.80 -33.02 0.51
CA ARG A 27 -17.67 -33.84 -0.35
C ARG A 27 -17.59 -33.40 -1.80
N SER A 28 -16.88 -34.23 -2.56
CA SER A 28 -16.95 -34.33 -4.01
C SER A 28 -18.29 -34.91 -4.43
N THR A 29 -18.91 -34.32 -5.45
CA THR A 29 -19.62 -35.05 -6.52
C THR A 29 -19.84 -34.09 -7.69
N ASP A 30 -19.26 -34.48 -8.82
CA ASP A 30 -19.54 -34.01 -10.17
C ASP A 30 -21.04 -33.94 -10.48
N LEU A 31 -21.45 -32.91 -11.22
CA LEU A 31 -22.53 -33.08 -12.19
C LEU A 31 -22.31 -32.18 -13.41
N VAL A 32 -22.34 -32.88 -14.54
CA VAL A 32 -22.05 -32.47 -15.89
C VAL A 32 -23.23 -31.68 -16.49
N ARG A 33 -22.89 -30.56 -17.14
CA ARG A 33 -23.44 -29.99 -18.38
C ARG A 33 -24.97 -29.82 -18.50
N HIS A 34 -25.39 -28.57 -18.70
CA HIS A 34 -26.25 -28.23 -19.83
C HIS A 34 -25.90 -26.85 -20.42
N ARG A 35 -25.47 -26.85 -21.69
CA ARG A 35 -25.47 -25.67 -22.55
C ARG A 35 -26.93 -25.34 -22.87
N SER A 36 -27.35 -24.12 -22.57
CA SER A 36 -28.53 -23.50 -23.18
C SER A 36 -28.06 -22.30 -24.00
N THR A 37 -27.95 -22.52 -25.30
CA THR A 37 -27.94 -21.46 -26.32
C THR A 37 -29.36 -20.90 -26.41
N THR A 38 -29.54 -19.63 -26.01
CA THR A 38 -30.76 -18.88 -26.35
C THR A 38 -30.36 -17.71 -27.24
N THR A 39 -30.64 -17.89 -28.52
CA THR A 39 -30.48 -16.91 -29.58
C THR A 39 -31.62 -15.89 -29.52
N MET A 40 -31.25 -14.62 -29.59
CA MET A 40 -31.98 -13.51 -30.24
C MET A 40 -33.36 -13.11 -29.69
N THR A 41 -33.45 -11.87 -29.18
CA THR A 41 -34.43 -10.92 -29.70
C THR A 41 -34.07 -9.48 -29.31
N ARG A 42 -33.62 -8.73 -30.32
CA ARG A 42 -33.37 -7.28 -30.28
C ARG A 42 -34.74 -6.60 -30.22
N ARG A 43 -35.11 -6.02 -29.06
CA ARG A 43 -36.28 -5.13 -28.95
C ARG A 43 -35.81 -3.69 -28.82
N THR A 44 -35.62 -3.07 -29.97
CA THR A 44 -35.56 -1.62 -30.14
C THR A 44 -36.90 -1.04 -29.68
N LYS A 45 -36.87 -0.23 -28.63
CA LYS A 45 -37.97 0.70 -28.31
C LYS A 45 -37.40 2.11 -28.33
N SER A 46 -37.55 2.74 -29.48
CA SER A 46 -37.50 4.19 -29.61
C SER A 46 -38.67 4.76 -28.80
N LEU A 47 -38.37 5.51 -27.75
CA LEU A 47 -39.34 6.36 -27.07
C LEU A 47 -38.75 7.77 -26.99
N LEU A 48 -39.56 8.68 -27.52
CA LEU A 48 -39.37 10.10 -27.69
C LEU A 48 -38.98 10.76 -26.36
N PHE A 49 -37.80 11.39 -26.30
CA PHE A 49 -37.53 12.37 -25.24
C PHE A 49 -38.08 13.72 -25.70
N ALA A 50 -39.27 14.04 -25.18
CA ALA A 50 -39.82 15.38 -25.23
C ALA A 50 -38.90 16.33 -24.46
N GLY A 51 -38.58 17.47 -25.08
CA GLY A 51 -37.72 18.49 -24.52
C GLY A 51 -38.23 19.01 -23.18
N SER A 52 -37.39 18.91 -22.15
CA SER A 52 -37.56 19.66 -20.92
C SER A 52 -36.80 20.98 -21.03
N LEU A 53 -37.56 22.05 -20.87
CA LEU A 53 -37.12 23.43 -20.77
C LEU A 53 -36.25 23.55 -19.50
N PHE A 54 -34.93 23.65 -19.65
CA PHE A 54 -34.05 23.98 -18.52
C PHE A 54 -34.27 25.46 -18.17
N LEU A 55 -35.11 25.70 -17.16
CA LEU A 55 -35.12 26.95 -16.42
C LEU A 55 -33.79 27.03 -15.65
N PHE A 56 -32.98 28.04 -15.95
CA PHE A 56 -31.83 28.41 -15.13
C PHE A 56 -32.34 28.90 -13.77
N GLY A 57 -32.52 27.97 -12.83
CA GLY A 57 -32.68 28.27 -11.41
C GLY A 57 -31.34 28.72 -10.85
N SER A 58 -31.10 30.03 -10.87
CA SER A 58 -30.12 30.65 -9.99
C SER A 58 -30.70 30.59 -8.57
N CYS A 59 -30.21 29.66 -7.77
CA CYS A 59 -30.37 29.67 -6.33
C CYS A 59 -28.98 29.82 -5.72
N ALA A 60 -28.88 30.83 -4.85
CA ALA A 60 -27.70 31.40 -4.27
C ALA A 60 -26.77 30.34 -3.67
N SER A 61 -25.47 30.60 -3.77
CA SER A 61 -24.45 29.90 -3.01
C SER A 61 -24.70 30.13 -1.52
N ASP A 62 -25.29 29.15 -0.84
CA ASP A 62 -25.19 29.06 0.60
C ASP A 62 -23.69 28.96 0.93
N SER A 63 -23.23 29.97 1.64
CA SER A 63 -21.87 30.07 2.13
C SER A 63 -21.72 28.99 3.20
N HIS A 64 -21.28 27.79 2.82
CA HIS A 64 -20.78 26.85 3.80
C HIS A 64 -19.57 27.49 4.44
N ASP A 65 -19.76 27.96 5.67
CA ASP A 65 -18.69 28.32 6.61
C ASP A 65 -17.66 27.20 6.53
N SER A 66 -16.56 27.50 5.84
CA SER A 66 -15.37 26.69 5.86
C SER A 66 -14.85 26.82 7.27
N MET A 67 -15.21 25.86 8.12
CA MET A 67 -14.52 25.63 9.38
C MET A 67 -13.09 25.27 8.97
N THR A 68 -12.24 26.29 8.86
CA THR A 68 -10.83 26.13 8.54
C THR A 68 -10.23 25.31 9.66
N HIS A 69 -9.99 24.02 9.40
CA HIS A 69 -9.13 23.24 10.25
C HIS A 69 -7.72 23.83 10.10
N ASP A 70 -7.35 24.67 11.06
CA ASP A 70 -6.02 25.27 11.12
C ASP A 70 -5.01 24.18 11.47
N HIS A 71 -4.34 23.67 10.44
CA HIS A 71 -3.24 22.72 10.57
C HIS A 71 -1.90 23.42 10.86
N SER A 72 -1.86 24.76 10.93
CA SER A 72 -0.63 25.53 11.20
C SER A 72 -0.07 25.30 12.60
N ALA A 73 -0.88 24.74 13.50
CA ALA A 73 -0.47 24.34 14.84
C ALA A 73 0.03 22.89 14.94
N MET A 74 -0.01 22.10 13.86
CA MET A 74 0.55 20.75 13.87
C MET A 74 2.08 20.84 13.99
N PRO A 75 2.70 20.20 15.00
CA PRO A 75 4.16 20.20 15.10
C PRO A 75 4.74 19.42 13.92
N VAL A 76 5.41 20.13 13.00
CA VAL A 76 6.15 19.52 11.88
C VAL A 76 7.39 18.74 12.34
N ASP A 77 7.76 18.90 13.61
CA ASP A 77 8.83 18.13 14.24
C ASP A 77 8.24 16.87 14.88
N ALA A 78 8.46 15.73 14.21
CA ALA A 78 8.15 14.40 14.73
C ALA A 78 8.73 14.18 16.13
N ALA A 79 9.87 14.80 16.47
CA ALA A 79 10.46 14.70 17.79
C ALA A 79 9.75 15.54 18.86
N SER A 80 9.01 16.59 18.47
CA SER A 80 8.14 17.36 19.36
C SER A 80 6.89 16.57 19.76
N VAL A 81 6.38 15.75 18.83
CA VAL A 81 5.19 14.90 19.07
C VAL A 81 5.57 13.58 19.76
N MET A 82 6.66 12.94 19.35
CA MET A 82 7.04 11.58 19.77
C MET A 82 8.22 11.54 20.76
N GLY A 83 8.84 12.67 21.05
CA GLY A 83 10.10 12.73 21.81
C GLY A 83 11.32 12.41 20.95
N LYS A 84 12.49 12.94 21.34
CA LYS A 84 13.79 12.50 20.78
C LYS A 84 14.17 11.17 21.45
N PRO A 85 14.69 10.19 20.69
CA PRO A 85 15.33 9.03 21.31
C PRO A 85 16.42 9.49 22.29
N ASP A 86 16.47 8.89 23.48
CA ASP A 86 17.46 9.22 24.52
C ASP A 86 18.91 9.06 24.02
N GLN A 87 19.11 8.25 22.98
CA GLN A 87 20.36 8.06 22.27
C GLN A 87 20.10 7.91 20.76
N PRO A 88 20.96 8.47 19.88
CA PRO A 88 20.93 8.10 18.47
C PRO A 88 21.15 6.59 18.37
N VAL A 89 20.16 5.85 17.87
CA VAL A 89 20.34 4.44 17.54
C VAL A 89 21.12 4.35 16.23
N THR A 90 22.40 4.74 16.28
CA THR A 90 23.34 4.44 15.20
C THR A 90 23.75 2.99 15.38
N GLY A 91 23.15 2.09 14.62
CA GLY A 91 23.62 0.72 14.53
C GLY A 91 25.10 0.68 14.14
N PRO A 92 25.82 -0.41 14.46
CA PRO A 92 27.22 -0.54 14.08
C PRO A 92 27.36 -0.30 12.57
N GLN A 93 28.29 0.57 12.19
CA GLN A 93 28.63 0.87 10.80
C GLN A 93 29.80 -0.04 10.38
N GLY A 94 29.80 -0.54 9.14
CA GLY A 94 30.90 -1.36 8.60
C GLY A 94 30.50 -2.79 8.27
N ARG A 95 31.38 -3.77 8.54
CA ARG A 95 31.29 -5.18 8.10
C ARG A 95 30.29 -6.05 8.89
N VAL A 96 29.30 -5.42 9.51
CA VAL A 96 28.24 -6.09 10.28
C VAL A 96 27.03 -6.33 9.39
N GLY A 97 26.24 -7.37 9.69
CA GLY A 97 25.02 -7.69 8.95
C GLY A 97 24.05 -6.51 8.93
N GLN A 98 23.97 -5.84 7.79
CA GLN A 98 23.07 -4.73 7.53
C GLN A 98 22.50 -4.85 6.13
N PHE A 99 21.28 -4.37 5.98
CA PHE A 99 20.60 -4.19 4.72
C PHE A 99 20.32 -2.69 4.58
N VAL A 100 20.82 -2.07 3.50
CA VAL A 100 20.56 -0.67 3.18
C VAL A 100 20.44 -0.58 1.67
N VAL A 101 19.30 -0.10 1.18
CA VAL A 101 19.08 0.11 -0.24
C VAL A 101 18.47 1.47 -0.47
N GLU A 102 18.94 2.12 -1.53
CA GLU A 102 18.43 3.39 -2.01
C GLU A 102 17.89 3.18 -3.41
N CYS A 103 16.62 3.50 -3.60
CA CYS A 103 15.91 3.19 -4.83
C CYS A 103 15.17 4.43 -5.31
N PRO A 104 15.59 5.05 -6.43
CA PRO A 104 14.84 6.08 -7.11
C PRO A 104 13.40 5.63 -7.41
N PHE A 105 12.51 6.61 -7.55
CA PHE A 105 11.13 6.38 -7.96
C PHE A 105 11.03 5.50 -9.21
N SER A 106 10.13 4.52 -9.18
CA SER A 106 9.82 3.66 -10.32
C SER A 106 8.55 4.13 -11.01
N HIS A 107 7.40 3.97 -10.34
CA HIS A 107 6.09 4.31 -10.87
C HIS A 107 5.05 4.46 -9.74
N ALA A 108 3.82 4.83 -10.09
CA ALA A 108 2.71 4.88 -9.15
C ALA A 108 1.51 4.10 -9.69
N LEU A 109 0.89 3.28 -8.84
CA LEU A 109 -0.28 2.47 -9.18
C LEU A 109 -1.22 2.37 -7.96
N PRO A 110 -2.55 2.28 -8.17
CA PRO A 110 -3.52 2.00 -7.11
C PRO A 110 -3.53 0.51 -6.68
N ASP A 111 -2.36 -0.10 -6.57
CA ASP A 111 -2.19 -1.53 -6.31
C ASP A 111 -1.51 -1.80 -4.96
N ASP A 112 -1.90 -2.88 -4.29
CA ASP A 112 -1.20 -3.40 -3.10
C ASP A 112 -1.04 -4.92 -3.23
N PRO A 113 0.17 -5.43 -3.58
CA PRO A 113 0.39 -6.86 -3.78
C PRO A 113 0.30 -7.70 -2.50
N ILE A 114 0.24 -7.11 -1.31
CA ILE A 114 0.10 -7.85 -0.05
C ILE A 114 -1.36 -7.81 0.43
N VAL A 115 -2.00 -6.64 0.43
CA VAL A 115 -3.37 -6.48 0.94
C VAL A 115 -4.42 -6.93 -0.08
N TYR A 116 -4.20 -6.62 -1.37
CA TYR A 116 -5.12 -6.92 -2.47
C TYR A 116 -4.40 -7.67 -3.62
N PRO A 117 -3.81 -8.85 -3.35
CA PRO A 117 -3.10 -9.61 -4.36
C PRO A 117 -4.03 -10.02 -5.52
N GLY A 118 -3.62 -9.68 -6.75
CA GLY A 118 -4.35 -9.94 -7.99
C GLY A 118 -5.52 -8.99 -8.27
N ASP A 119 -5.80 -8.04 -7.38
CA ASP A 119 -6.91 -7.08 -7.51
C ASP A 119 -6.37 -5.69 -7.88
N ALA A 120 -6.03 -5.52 -9.16
CA ALA A 120 -5.51 -4.25 -9.68
C ALA A 120 -6.49 -3.09 -9.46
N GLY A 121 -6.00 -1.99 -8.91
CA GLY A 121 -6.79 -0.80 -8.59
C GLY A 121 -7.62 -0.87 -7.31
N ALA A 122 -7.49 -1.92 -6.50
CA ALA A 122 -8.27 -2.08 -5.27
C ALA A 122 -7.71 -1.30 -4.07
N SER A 123 -6.53 -0.68 -4.18
CA SER A 123 -5.93 0.13 -3.11
C SER A 123 -5.95 1.62 -3.42
N HIS A 124 -5.54 2.44 -2.46
CA HIS A 124 -5.22 3.84 -2.75
C HIS A 124 -3.96 3.95 -3.60
N LEU A 125 -3.65 5.15 -4.11
CA LEU A 125 -2.46 5.34 -4.93
C LEU A 125 -1.19 5.10 -4.10
N HIS A 126 -0.38 4.13 -4.53
CA HIS A 126 0.95 3.89 -4.00
C HIS A 126 2.01 4.40 -4.98
N VAL A 127 3.14 4.85 -4.43
CA VAL A 127 4.39 5.06 -5.17
C VAL A 127 5.31 3.87 -4.93
N PHE A 128 5.83 3.28 -5.99
CA PHE A 128 6.67 2.09 -5.99
C PHE A 128 8.15 2.44 -6.24
N PHE A 129 9.03 1.67 -5.61
CA PHE A 129 10.48 1.77 -5.68
C PHE A 129 11.09 0.36 -5.75
N GLY A 130 12.32 0.27 -6.28
CA GLY A 130 12.99 -1.01 -6.46
C GLY A 130 12.48 -1.70 -7.71
N ASN A 131 11.81 -2.84 -7.57
CA ASN A 131 11.33 -3.61 -8.71
C ASN A 131 10.54 -2.76 -9.72
N VAL A 132 10.96 -2.80 -11.00
CA VAL A 132 10.37 -1.95 -12.05
C VAL A 132 9.01 -2.42 -12.55
N THR A 133 8.58 -3.63 -12.18
CA THR A 133 7.32 -4.24 -12.63
C THR A 133 6.37 -4.60 -11.48
N SER A 134 6.63 -4.14 -10.26
CA SER A 134 5.73 -4.43 -9.13
C SER A 134 4.32 -3.89 -9.40
N ASN A 135 3.31 -4.68 -9.12
CA ASN A 135 1.89 -4.35 -9.27
C ASN A 135 1.07 -5.35 -8.43
N ALA A 136 -0.26 -5.35 -8.54
CA ALA A 136 -1.12 -6.27 -7.77
C ALA A 136 -0.82 -7.76 -7.98
N ASP A 137 -0.27 -8.17 -9.13
CA ASP A 137 0.06 -9.56 -9.47
C ASP A 137 1.48 -9.98 -9.05
N ALA A 138 2.25 -9.07 -8.44
CA ALA A 138 3.63 -9.31 -8.08
C ALA A 138 3.77 -10.50 -7.11
N ASN A 139 4.71 -11.38 -7.42
CA ASN A 139 5.07 -12.53 -6.62
C ASN A 139 6.60 -12.73 -6.64
N LEU A 140 7.11 -13.67 -5.85
CA LEU A 140 8.56 -13.88 -5.73
C LEU A 140 9.23 -14.13 -7.09
N GLU A 141 8.63 -14.96 -7.95
CA GLU A 141 9.21 -15.30 -9.25
C GLU A 141 9.24 -14.08 -10.17
N SER A 142 8.12 -13.34 -10.25
CA SER A 142 8.07 -12.13 -11.07
C SER A 142 9.04 -11.05 -10.57
N LEU A 143 9.22 -10.92 -9.26
CA LEU A 143 10.14 -9.95 -8.68
C LEU A 143 11.61 -10.33 -8.94
N LEU A 144 11.99 -11.61 -8.79
CA LEU A 144 13.36 -12.07 -9.06
C LEU A 144 13.73 -12.00 -10.55
N GLY A 145 12.75 -12.12 -11.45
CA GLY A 145 12.96 -12.13 -12.89
C GLY A 145 13.08 -10.74 -13.54
N GLN A 146 12.99 -9.66 -12.77
CA GLN A 146 12.85 -8.29 -13.30
C GLN A 146 13.90 -7.34 -12.73
N GLY A 147 14.09 -6.22 -13.44
CA GLY A 147 15.05 -5.18 -13.06
C GLY A 147 14.61 -4.37 -11.83
N THR A 148 15.53 -3.54 -11.35
CA THR A 148 15.32 -2.67 -10.19
C THR A 148 15.80 -1.24 -10.46
N THR A 149 15.19 -0.26 -9.80
CA THR A 149 15.72 1.10 -9.75
C THR A 149 16.83 1.25 -8.72
N CYS A 150 16.93 0.32 -7.74
CA CYS A 150 17.87 0.43 -6.63
C CYS A 150 19.33 0.52 -7.07
N GLU A 151 20.14 1.29 -6.33
CA GLU A 151 21.60 1.37 -6.57
C GLU A 151 22.25 -0.01 -6.49
N GLN A 152 21.81 -0.84 -5.53
CA GLN A 152 22.16 -2.25 -5.46
C GLN A 152 21.33 -3.06 -6.47
N GLN A 153 21.90 -3.29 -7.65
CA GLN A 153 21.20 -3.96 -8.77
C GLN A 153 20.76 -5.41 -8.50
N GLN A 154 21.26 -6.03 -7.44
CA GLN A 154 20.84 -7.36 -7.01
C GLN A 154 19.58 -7.34 -6.13
N ASP A 155 19.14 -6.17 -5.64
CA ASP A 155 17.90 -6.05 -4.90
C ASP A 155 16.73 -5.82 -5.85
N THR A 156 16.01 -6.90 -6.16
CA THR A 156 14.80 -6.87 -6.98
C THR A 156 13.51 -6.85 -6.15
N ALA A 157 13.60 -6.59 -4.84
CA ALA A 157 12.43 -6.43 -4.00
C ALA A 157 11.61 -5.19 -4.39
N SER A 158 10.34 -5.21 -3.99
CA SER A 158 9.44 -4.08 -4.17
C SER A 158 9.24 -3.36 -2.85
N TYR A 159 9.30 -2.03 -2.89
CA TYR A 159 9.01 -1.14 -1.78
C TYR A 159 7.95 -0.15 -2.23
N TRP A 160 6.95 0.13 -1.40
CA TRP A 160 5.94 1.12 -1.73
C TRP A 160 5.44 1.88 -0.51
N ALA A 161 4.92 3.08 -0.75
CA ALA A 161 4.31 3.95 0.25
C ALA A 161 3.09 4.67 -0.35
N PRO A 162 2.14 5.14 0.48
CA PRO A 162 1.04 5.99 0.01
C PRO A 162 1.57 7.22 -0.73
N ALA A 163 0.96 7.54 -1.86
CA ALA A 163 1.34 8.68 -2.67
C ALA A 163 0.99 10.00 -1.97
N LEU A 164 1.93 10.95 -1.96
CA LEU A 164 1.65 12.33 -1.61
C LEU A 164 1.03 13.04 -2.81
N LEU A 165 -0.15 13.63 -2.62
CA LEU A 165 -0.84 14.43 -3.63
C LEU A 165 -0.90 15.89 -3.19
N ASP A 166 -0.63 16.80 -4.11
CA ASP A 166 -0.90 18.23 -3.98
C ASP A 166 -1.97 18.62 -5.00
N ASN A 167 -3.14 19.05 -4.52
CA ASN A 167 -4.29 19.40 -5.36
C ASN A 167 -4.67 18.30 -6.38
N GLY A 168 -4.57 17.03 -5.97
CA GLY A 168 -4.85 15.86 -6.82
C GLY A 168 -3.73 15.48 -7.79
N GLN A 169 -2.63 16.23 -7.83
CA GLN A 169 -1.45 15.91 -8.61
C GLN A 169 -0.43 15.14 -7.77
N LEU A 170 0.14 14.08 -8.33
CA LEU A 170 1.21 13.32 -7.69
C LEU A 170 2.45 14.20 -7.49
N ILE A 171 2.94 14.25 -6.24
CA ILE A 171 4.29 14.72 -5.94
C ILE A 171 5.25 13.55 -6.11
N THR A 172 6.00 13.55 -7.23
CA THR A 172 6.95 12.48 -7.54
C THR A 172 8.10 12.47 -6.51
N PRO A 173 8.30 11.39 -5.76
CA PRO A 173 9.40 11.28 -4.82
C PRO A 173 10.73 11.14 -5.56
N VAL A 174 11.83 11.58 -4.93
CA VAL A 174 13.17 11.42 -5.51
C VAL A 174 13.65 9.97 -5.38
N LYS A 175 13.58 9.41 -4.16
CA LYS A 175 13.96 8.04 -3.85
C LYS A 175 13.34 7.57 -2.53
N SER A 176 13.34 6.26 -2.33
CA SER A 176 13.13 5.60 -1.04
C SER A 176 14.46 5.06 -0.51
N VAL A 177 14.61 5.03 0.81
CA VAL A 177 15.71 4.36 1.50
C VAL A 177 15.12 3.34 2.46
N ALA A 178 15.32 2.05 2.16
CA ALA A 178 14.93 0.97 3.05
C ALA A 178 16.17 0.42 3.75
N TYR A 179 16.10 0.27 5.07
CA TYR A 179 17.22 -0.25 5.85
C TYR A 179 16.79 -1.11 7.03
N TYR A 180 17.56 -2.17 7.27
CA TYR A 180 17.47 -3.01 8.46
C TYR A 180 18.87 -3.21 9.05
N ARG A 181 18.97 -3.06 10.36
CA ARG A 181 20.22 -3.19 11.12
C ARG A 181 19.96 -4.07 12.33
N ALA A 182 21.02 -4.69 12.85
CA ALA A 182 20.95 -5.35 14.15
C ALA A 182 20.41 -4.38 15.21
N GLY A 183 19.43 -4.83 15.99
CA GLY A 183 18.85 -4.04 17.08
C GLY A 183 19.86 -3.82 18.21
N VAL A 184 19.53 -2.90 19.12
CA VAL A 184 20.33 -2.67 20.33
C VAL A 184 20.45 -3.97 21.13
N GLY A 185 21.67 -4.36 21.48
CA GLY A 185 21.94 -5.60 22.23
C GLY A 185 21.89 -6.88 21.39
N VAL A 186 21.65 -6.80 20.07
CA VAL A 186 21.74 -7.94 19.16
C VAL A 186 23.16 -8.05 18.63
N ASP A 187 23.78 -9.23 18.77
CA ASP A 187 25.06 -9.52 18.13
C ASP A 187 24.87 -9.56 16.60
N PRO A 188 25.47 -8.64 15.84
CA PRO A 188 25.29 -8.55 14.39
C PRO A 188 25.81 -9.79 13.63
N THR A 189 26.66 -10.62 14.24
CA THR A 189 27.12 -11.89 13.64
C THR A 189 26.05 -12.98 13.67
N THR A 190 25.00 -12.79 14.47
CA THR A 190 23.86 -13.72 14.58
C THR A 190 22.70 -13.36 13.66
N VAL A 191 22.78 -12.22 12.96
CA VAL A 191 21.76 -11.79 11.99
C VAL A 191 21.82 -12.70 10.77
N VAL A 192 20.66 -13.19 10.36
CA VAL A 192 20.50 -14.01 9.15
C VAL A 192 19.74 -13.24 8.08
N ALA A 193 19.88 -13.66 6.82
CA ALA A 193 19.15 -13.07 5.71
C ALA A 193 17.63 -13.25 5.85
N PHE A 194 16.85 -12.33 5.29
CA PHE A 194 15.41 -12.49 5.18
C PHE A 194 15.07 -13.73 4.34
N PRO A 195 14.01 -14.48 4.71
CA PRO A 195 13.57 -15.59 3.88
C PRO A 195 13.06 -15.07 2.53
N PRO A 196 13.27 -15.81 1.42
CA PRO A 196 12.67 -15.49 0.14
C PRO A 196 11.14 -15.39 0.24
N GLY A 197 10.56 -14.37 -0.39
CA GLY A 197 9.13 -14.13 -0.35
C GLY A 197 8.62 -13.51 0.96
N LEU A 198 9.50 -12.95 1.79
CA LEU A 198 9.08 -12.13 2.93
C LEU A 198 8.15 -11.00 2.45
N MET A 199 6.95 -10.96 3.02
CA MET A 199 5.98 -9.88 2.83
C MET A 199 5.80 -9.17 4.17
N MET A 200 5.85 -7.84 4.16
CA MET A 200 5.70 -7.04 5.37
C MET A 200 4.93 -5.77 5.03
N ILE A 201 3.98 -5.44 5.91
CA ILE A 201 3.35 -4.12 5.95
C ILE A 201 3.80 -3.44 7.23
N ALA A 202 4.22 -2.20 7.08
CA ALA A 202 4.64 -1.34 8.17
C ALA A 202 4.08 0.08 7.93
N GLY A 203 2.94 0.40 8.57
CA GLY A 203 2.26 1.71 8.68
C GLY A 203 1.49 1.90 10.01
#